data_AF-A0A066X932-F1
#
_entry.id   AF-A0A066X932-F1
#
_cell.length_a   1.000
_cell.length_b   1.000
_cell.length_c   1.000
_cell.angle_alpha   90.00
_cell.angle_beta   90.00
_cell.angle_gamma   90.00
#
_symmetry.space_group_name_H-M   'P 1'
#
loop_
_entity.id
_entity.type
_entity.pdbx_description
1 polymer ?
#
loop_
_entity_poly.entity_id
_entity_poly.type
_entity_poly.pdbx_seq_one_letter_code
_entity_poly.pdbx_strand_id
1 'polypeptide(L)'
;MAVNDLVSDKKLGAVLQTSGYAQDQALKLLHLLSDIARAEGPSGDVEQLQATLSKEQKLLLTNISHLRGLHRSANFDARDTKAQTAEARHEVDRLHLQLQNLYYEQRHLEGEIEACESYDHTYQKLPLISVDDFVALHPEHAGYDENAMMIARIGHERAEREALEQQRLELVGRKQKLIADNKKRKDDLANLDKDLEKFIDVCPPPSPSFSVGGVRVTIADPSIQAAKPIQELFEKVV
;
A
#
# COMPACT_ATOMS: atom_id res chain seq x y z
N MET A 1 -38.39 58.42 18.55
CA MET A 1 -36.93 58.18 18.56
C MET A 1 -36.37 58.78 17.30
N ALA A 2 -35.49 59.78 17.41
CA ALA A 2 -34.92 60.41 16.22
C ALA A 2 -33.97 59.41 15.55
N VAL A 3 -33.98 59.32 14.22
CA VAL A 3 -33.11 58.41 13.44
C VAL A 3 -31.63 58.60 13.78
N ASN A 4 -31.26 59.78 14.26
CA ASN A 4 -29.93 60.12 14.78
C ASN A 4 -29.45 59.23 15.94
N ASP A 5 -30.35 58.67 16.75
CA ASP A 5 -29.99 57.85 17.92
C ASP A 5 -29.74 56.37 17.57
N LEU A 6 -30.09 55.94 16.36
CA LEU A 6 -29.95 54.54 15.90
C LEU A 6 -28.63 54.27 15.18
N VAL A 7 -27.95 55.32 14.71
CA VAL A 7 -26.75 55.19 13.88
C VAL A 7 -25.50 55.32 14.76
N SER A 8 -24.84 54.19 15.02
CA SER A 8 -23.61 54.15 15.82
C SER A 8 -22.33 54.55 15.05
N ASP A 9 -22.35 54.47 13.72
CA ASP A 9 -21.20 54.82 12.88
C ASP A 9 -21.03 56.34 12.80
N LYS A 10 -19.86 56.83 13.19
CA LYS A 10 -19.50 58.26 13.18
C LYS A 10 -19.54 58.88 11.79
N LYS A 11 -19.10 58.16 10.74
CA LYS A 11 -19.13 58.66 9.35
C LYS A 11 -20.57 58.78 8.85
N LEU A 12 -21.38 57.76 9.14
CA LEU A 12 -22.78 57.72 8.74
C LEU A 12 -23.61 58.76 9.51
N GLY A 13 -23.29 58.98 10.79
CA GLY A 13 -23.85 60.06 11.62
C GLY A 13 -23.56 61.45 11.04
N ALA A 14 -22.33 61.70 10.57
CA ALA A 14 -21.98 62.97 9.94
C ALA A 14 -22.77 63.23 8.63
N VAL A 15 -22.99 62.19 7.82
CA VAL A 15 -23.87 62.27 6.63
C VAL A 15 -25.30 62.60 7.03
N LEU A 16 -25.83 61.90 8.03
CA LEU A 16 -27.22 62.07 8.47
C LEU A 16 -27.45 63.49 9.02
N GLN A 17 -26.55 63.99 9.86
CA GLN A 17 -26.58 65.36 10.37
C GLN A 17 -26.51 66.40 9.25
N THR A 18 -25.55 66.27 8.34
CA THR A 18 -25.40 67.22 7.21
C THR A 18 -26.61 67.19 6.28
N SER A 19 -27.22 66.01 6.10
CA SER A 19 -28.45 65.86 5.31
C SER A 19 -29.65 66.53 5.97
N GLY A 20 -29.77 66.41 7.30
CA GLY A 20 -30.79 67.12 8.08
C GLY A 20 -30.63 68.63 8.00
N TYR A 21 -29.39 69.14 8.16
CA TYR A 21 -29.12 70.56 8.00
C TYR A 21 -29.43 71.08 6.59
N ALA A 22 -29.12 70.31 5.54
CA ALA A 22 -29.47 70.67 4.17
C ALA A 22 -30.99 70.70 3.96
N GLN A 23 -31.72 69.73 4.52
CA GLN A 23 -33.18 69.66 4.45
C GLN A 23 -33.83 70.85 5.17
N ASP A 24 -33.40 71.15 6.40
CA ASP A 24 -33.92 72.27 7.19
C ASP A 24 -33.69 73.61 6.47
N GLN A 25 -32.52 73.79 5.86
CA GLN A 25 -32.21 75.00 5.07
C GLN A 25 -33.02 75.10 3.79
N ALA A 26 -33.26 73.97 3.10
CA ALA A 26 -34.12 73.95 1.92
C ALA A 26 -35.57 74.32 2.26
N LEU A 27 -36.08 73.82 3.40
CA LEU A 27 -37.41 74.19 3.90
C LEU A 27 -37.48 75.68 4.27
N LYS A 28 -36.46 76.22 4.96
CA LYS A 28 -36.37 77.66 5.26
C LYS A 28 -36.33 78.53 4.01
N LEU A 29 -35.60 78.13 2.97
CA LEU A 29 -35.56 78.83 1.69
C LEU A 29 -36.93 78.86 1.00
N LEU A 30 -37.68 77.74 1.04
CA LEU A 30 -39.04 77.70 0.50
C LEU A 30 -39.99 78.65 1.24
N HIS A 31 -39.88 78.72 2.57
CA HIS A 31 -40.64 79.69 3.36
C HIS A 31 -40.29 81.13 3.00
N LEU A 32 -39.00 81.49 2.96
CA LEU A 32 -38.54 82.83 2.57
C LEU A 32 -39.00 83.22 1.14
N LEU A 33 -38.94 82.28 0.19
CA LEU A 33 -39.46 82.50 -1.17
C LEU A 33 -40.97 82.77 -1.16
N SER A 34 -41.72 82.04 -0.33
CA SER A 34 -43.17 82.24 -0.20
C SER A 34 -43.53 83.58 0.46
N ASP A 35 -42.71 84.04 1.41
CA ASP A 35 -42.90 85.32 2.10
C ASP A 35 -42.55 86.50 1.18
N ILE A 36 -41.47 86.39 0.40
CA ILE A 36 -41.11 87.38 -0.64
C ILE A 36 -42.22 87.49 -1.69
N ALA A 37 -42.81 86.37 -2.12
CA ALA A 37 -43.90 86.37 -3.09
C ALA A 37 -45.19 87.01 -2.57
N ARG A 38 -45.38 87.08 -1.24
CA ARG A 38 -46.54 87.71 -0.57
C ARG A 38 -46.30 89.17 -0.17
N ALA A 39 -45.04 89.60 -0.13
CA ALA A 39 -44.66 90.94 0.29
C ALA A 39 -44.89 91.96 -0.83
N GLU A 40 -46.06 92.63 -0.82
CA GLU A 40 -46.37 93.78 -1.68
C GLU A 40 -46.04 95.14 -1.01
N GLY A 41 -45.23 95.14 0.05
CA GLY A 41 -44.90 96.29 0.91
C GLY A 41 -43.65 97.10 0.50
N PRO A 42 -43.27 98.15 1.28
CA PRO A 42 -42.22 99.12 0.91
C PRO A 42 -40.87 98.45 0.60
N SER A 43 -40.12 99.03 -0.33
CA SER A 43 -38.90 98.46 -0.93
C SER A 43 -37.83 97.96 0.05
N GLY A 44 -37.77 98.50 1.28
CA GLY A 44 -36.77 98.12 2.28
C GLY A 44 -36.95 96.73 2.90
N ASP A 45 -38.18 96.25 3.10
CA ASP A 45 -38.43 94.93 3.72
C ASP A 45 -38.13 93.79 2.72
N VAL A 46 -38.42 94.03 1.45
CA VAL A 46 -38.12 93.10 0.35
C VAL A 46 -36.61 92.92 0.18
N GLU A 47 -35.83 94.00 0.30
CA GLU A 47 -34.36 93.96 0.17
C GLU A 47 -33.70 93.15 1.31
N GLN A 48 -34.21 93.25 2.54
CA GLN A 48 -33.75 92.45 3.68
C GLN A 48 -34.10 90.95 3.53
N LEU A 49 -35.31 90.64 3.04
CA LEU A 49 -35.71 89.26 2.74
C LEU A 49 -34.87 88.64 1.61
N GLN A 50 -34.51 89.43 0.59
CA GLN A 50 -33.60 88.98 -0.48
C GLN A 50 -32.18 88.72 0.04
N ALA A 51 -31.67 89.58 0.93
CA ALA A 51 -30.35 89.39 1.55
C ALA A 51 -30.31 88.10 2.40
N THR A 52 -31.34 87.82 3.20
CA THR A 52 -31.44 86.59 4.00
C THR A 52 -31.59 85.34 3.11
N LEU A 53 -32.37 85.41 2.03
CA LEU A 53 -32.47 84.34 1.04
C LEU A 53 -31.10 84.00 0.43
N SER A 54 -30.33 85.01 0.02
CA SER A 54 -29.00 84.79 -0.56
C SER A 54 -28.02 84.12 0.42
N LYS A 55 -28.17 84.39 1.73
CA LYS A 55 -27.37 83.79 2.80
C LYS A 55 -27.74 82.31 2.99
N GLU A 56 -29.03 82.00 3.11
CA GLU A 56 -29.51 80.62 3.26
C GLU A 56 -29.19 79.78 2.01
N GLN A 57 -29.23 80.38 0.80
CA GLN A 57 -28.83 79.71 -0.44
C GLN A 57 -27.35 79.29 -0.40
N LYS A 58 -26.46 80.14 0.09
CA LYS A 58 -25.03 79.82 0.24
C LYS A 58 -24.80 78.70 1.26
N LEU A 59 -25.55 78.71 2.36
CA LEU A 59 -25.49 77.67 3.38
C LEU A 59 -25.95 76.31 2.83
N LEU A 60 -27.06 76.28 2.07
CA LEU A 60 -27.55 75.06 1.43
C LEU A 60 -26.52 74.49 0.45
N LEU A 61 -25.94 75.34 -0.42
CA LEU A 61 -24.92 74.91 -1.38
C LEU A 61 -23.67 74.35 -0.68
N THR A 62 -23.30 74.90 0.47
CA THR A 62 -22.18 74.42 1.30
C THR A 62 -22.49 73.05 1.90
N ASN A 63 -23.70 72.84 2.43
CA ASN A 63 -24.09 71.53 2.95
C ASN A 63 -24.20 70.47 1.85
N ILE A 64 -24.70 70.83 0.66
CA ILE A 64 -24.75 69.92 -0.50
C ILE A 64 -23.34 69.55 -0.96
N SER A 65 -22.38 70.49 -0.99
CA SER A 65 -21.00 70.17 -1.37
C SER A 65 -20.34 69.22 -0.36
N HIS A 66 -20.59 69.41 0.94
CA HIS A 66 -20.15 68.51 2.01
C HIS A 66 -20.75 67.10 1.82
N LEU A 67 -22.07 66.99 1.59
CA LEU A 67 -22.73 65.71 1.32
C LEU A 67 -22.14 64.97 0.12
N ARG A 68 -21.83 65.68 -0.97
CA ARG A 68 -21.17 65.08 -2.15
C ARG A 68 -19.77 64.58 -1.80
N GLY A 69 -19.03 65.28 -0.94
CA GLY A 69 -17.75 64.84 -0.41
C GLY A 69 -17.87 63.55 0.39
N LEU A 70 -18.79 63.50 1.35
CA LEU A 70 -19.03 62.30 2.18
C LEU A 70 -19.49 61.11 1.33
N HIS A 71 -20.37 61.33 0.35
CA HIS A 71 -20.79 60.28 -0.58
C HIS A 71 -19.61 59.71 -1.37
N ARG A 72 -18.71 60.55 -1.86
CA ARG A 72 -17.49 60.07 -2.55
C ARG A 72 -16.61 59.26 -1.60
N SER A 73 -16.38 59.75 -0.37
CA SER A 73 -15.60 59.03 0.64
C SER A 73 -16.18 57.64 0.92
N ALA A 74 -17.50 57.54 1.13
CA ALA A 74 -18.15 56.26 1.37
C ALA A 74 -18.00 55.27 0.19
N ASN A 75 -18.05 55.78 -1.05
CA ASN A 75 -17.81 54.94 -2.23
C ASN A 75 -16.35 54.46 -2.34
N PHE A 76 -15.38 55.28 -1.92
CA PHE A 76 -13.99 54.86 -1.85
C PHE A 76 -13.79 53.80 -0.76
N ASP A 77 -14.30 54.04 0.45
CA ASP A 77 -14.23 53.07 1.56
C ASP A 77 -14.85 51.71 1.17
N ALA A 78 -15.99 51.73 0.45
CA ALA A 78 -16.64 50.51 -0.03
C ALA A 78 -15.82 49.76 -1.10
N ARG A 79 -15.07 50.49 -1.94
CA ARG A 79 -14.17 49.88 -2.93
C ARG A 79 -12.93 49.30 -2.27
N ASP A 80 -12.35 50.02 -1.31
CA ASP A 80 -11.16 49.59 -0.59
C ASP A 80 -11.44 48.33 0.23
N THR A 81 -12.57 48.29 0.95
CA THR A 81 -12.99 47.09 1.69
C THR A 81 -13.26 45.91 0.76
N LYS A 82 -13.85 46.14 -0.42
CA LYS A 82 -14.02 45.10 -1.45
C LYS A 82 -12.68 44.58 -1.99
N ALA A 83 -11.70 45.46 -2.19
CA ALA A 83 -10.37 45.07 -2.66
C ALA A 83 -9.63 44.26 -1.59
N GLN A 84 -9.62 44.72 -0.34
CA GLN A 84 -8.99 44.03 0.79
C GLN A 84 -9.58 42.65 1.03
N THR A 85 -10.92 42.53 0.99
CA THR A 85 -11.59 41.24 1.15
C THR A 85 -11.33 40.29 -0.02
N ALA A 86 -11.21 40.81 -1.24
CA ALA A 86 -10.85 39.99 -2.39
C ALA A 86 -9.41 39.47 -2.30
N GLU A 87 -8.46 40.31 -1.86
CA GLU A 87 -7.06 39.92 -1.67
C GLU A 87 -6.92 38.84 -0.59
N ALA A 88 -7.55 39.04 0.57
CA ALA A 88 -7.57 38.03 1.64
C ALA A 88 -8.20 36.71 1.16
N ARG A 89 -9.27 36.77 0.35
CA ARG A 89 -9.87 35.58 -0.25
C ARG A 89 -8.90 34.86 -1.19
N HIS A 90 -8.20 35.60 -2.06
CA HIS A 90 -7.21 35.00 -2.95
C HIS A 90 -6.06 34.33 -2.20
N GLU A 91 -5.63 34.90 -1.08
CA GLU A 91 -4.63 34.28 -0.23
C GLU A 91 -5.13 32.95 0.37
N VAL A 92 -6.37 32.93 0.88
CA VAL A 92 -7.01 31.71 1.38
C VAL A 92 -7.10 30.65 0.29
N ASP A 93 -7.53 31.02 -0.92
CA ASP A 93 -7.63 30.09 -2.05
C ASP A 93 -6.26 29.49 -2.42
N ARG A 94 -5.19 30.30 -2.39
CA ARG A 94 -3.82 29.85 -2.63
C ARG A 94 -3.35 28.85 -1.56
N LEU A 95 -3.58 29.16 -0.28
CA LEU A 95 -3.22 28.27 0.83
C LEU A 95 -4.02 26.97 0.78
N HIS A 96 -5.30 27.03 0.39
CA HIS A 96 -6.15 25.85 0.23
C HIS A 96 -5.61 24.92 -0.86
N LEU A 97 -5.14 25.47 -1.99
CA LEU A 97 -4.51 24.67 -3.05
C LEU A 97 -3.22 24.00 -2.57
N GLN A 98 -2.38 24.72 -1.81
CA GLN A 98 -1.16 24.14 -1.23
C GLN A 98 -1.49 23.00 -0.25
N LEU A 99 -2.52 23.16 0.57
CA LEU A 99 -2.99 22.13 1.48
C LEU A 99 -3.48 20.88 0.72
N GLN A 100 -4.21 21.06 -0.39
CA GLN A 100 -4.64 19.93 -1.23
C GLN A 100 -3.45 19.17 -1.82
N ASN A 101 -2.39 19.86 -2.24
CA ASN A 101 -1.18 19.22 -2.74
C ASN A 101 -0.52 18.36 -1.64
N LEU A 102 -0.46 18.86 -0.40
CA LEU A 102 0.08 18.11 0.73
C LEU A 102 -0.77 16.88 1.07
N TYR A 103 -2.10 16.98 1.03
CA TYR A 103 -2.97 15.81 1.23
C TYR A 103 -2.78 14.74 0.16
N TYR A 104 -2.56 15.16 -1.09
CA TYR A 104 -2.25 14.24 -2.17
C TYR A 104 -0.93 13.51 -1.92
N GLU A 105 0.12 14.26 -1.56
CA GLU A 105 1.44 13.69 -1.24
C GLU A 105 1.36 12.73 -0.06
N GLN A 106 0.67 13.11 1.02
CA GLN A 106 0.46 12.25 2.18
C GLN A 106 -0.20 10.93 1.77
N ARG A 107 -1.33 11.00 1.04
CA ARG A 107 -2.05 9.80 0.62
C ARG A 107 -1.22 8.91 -0.32
N HIS A 108 -0.40 9.53 -1.16
CA HIS A 108 0.52 8.79 -2.03
C HIS A 108 1.55 8.02 -1.21
N LEU A 109 2.20 8.68 -0.24
CA LEU A 109 3.18 8.06 0.64
C LEU A 109 2.56 6.97 1.53
N GLU A 110 1.37 7.20 2.07
CA GLU A 110 0.62 6.18 2.83
C GLU A 110 0.36 4.93 1.98
N GLY A 111 -0.02 5.11 0.71
CA GLY A 111 -0.20 3.99 -0.21
C GLY A 111 1.11 3.25 -0.55
N GLU A 112 2.24 3.97 -0.65
CA GLU A 112 3.55 3.34 -0.84
C GLU A 112 4.00 2.58 0.41
N ILE A 113 3.75 3.10 1.60
CA ILE A 113 4.02 2.42 2.87
C ILE A 113 3.19 1.15 2.96
N GLU A 114 1.88 1.22 2.71
CA GLU A 114 0.99 0.05 2.73
C GLU A 114 1.45 -1.01 1.69
N ALA A 115 1.90 -0.58 0.51
CA ALA A 115 2.46 -1.48 -0.50
C ALA A 115 3.76 -2.16 -0.03
N CYS A 116 4.61 -1.44 0.70
CA CYS A 116 5.83 -2.00 1.28
C CYS A 116 5.53 -2.97 2.44
N GLU A 117 4.60 -2.61 3.31
CA GLU A 117 4.21 -3.42 4.47
C GLU A 117 3.45 -4.69 4.07
N SER A 118 2.61 -4.61 3.04
CA SER A 118 1.87 -5.75 2.50
C SER A 118 2.71 -6.67 1.61
N TYR A 119 4.01 -6.38 1.45
CA TYR A 119 4.89 -7.25 0.69
C TYR A 119 4.91 -8.66 1.29
N ASP A 120 4.62 -9.65 0.46
CA ASP A 120 4.53 -11.05 0.89
C ASP A 120 5.93 -11.67 0.96
N HIS A 121 6.48 -11.74 2.17
CA HIS A 121 7.83 -12.22 2.41
C HIS A 121 7.83 -13.76 2.42
N THR A 122 8.41 -14.37 1.38
CA THR A 122 8.42 -15.83 1.20
C THR A 122 9.02 -16.61 2.37
N TYR A 123 9.99 -16.02 3.09
CA TYR A 123 10.61 -16.67 4.25
C TYR A 123 9.64 -16.91 5.41
N GLN A 124 8.57 -16.11 5.53
CA GLN A 124 7.56 -16.27 6.60
C GLN A 124 6.69 -17.52 6.40
N LYS A 125 6.66 -18.07 5.18
CA LYS A 125 5.92 -19.30 4.85
C LYS A 125 6.73 -20.57 5.09
N LEU A 126 8.01 -20.47 5.45
CA LEU A 126 8.82 -21.65 5.72
C LEU A 126 8.39 -22.27 7.05
N PRO A 127 8.19 -23.60 7.11
CA PRO A 127 7.95 -24.31 8.36
C PRO A 127 9.26 -24.41 9.14
N LEU A 128 9.61 -23.36 9.87
CA LEU A 128 10.80 -23.31 10.72
C LEU A 128 10.48 -23.89 12.11
N ILE A 129 11.44 -24.56 12.73
CA ILE A 129 11.38 -24.94 14.14
C ILE A 129 11.24 -23.71 15.04
N SER A 130 10.59 -23.86 16.21
CA SER A 130 10.35 -22.75 17.12
C SER A 130 11.66 -22.12 17.62
N VAL A 131 11.60 -20.88 18.11
CA VAL A 131 12.80 -20.19 18.63
C VAL A 131 13.38 -20.95 19.82
N ASP A 132 12.52 -21.41 20.73
CA ASP A 132 12.95 -22.12 21.94
C ASP A 132 13.65 -23.44 21.61
N ASP A 133 13.10 -24.20 20.66
CA ASP A 133 13.70 -25.46 20.19
C ASP A 133 15.03 -25.21 19.47
N PHE A 134 15.10 -24.15 18.66
CA PHE A 134 16.33 -23.78 17.96
C PHE A 134 17.44 -23.38 18.94
N VAL A 135 17.13 -22.58 19.96
CA VAL A 135 18.12 -22.16 20.97
C VAL A 135 18.55 -23.34 21.84
N ALA A 136 17.67 -24.31 22.10
CA ALA A 136 18.03 -25.53 22.80
C ALA A 136 19.04 -26.39 22.01
N LEU A 137 18.91 -26.43 20.68
CA LEU A 137 19.83 -27.14 19.78
C LEU A 137 21.13 -26.35 19.53
N HIS A 138 21.01 -25.02 19.42
CA HIS A 138 22.08 -24.09 19.09
C HIS A 138 22.19 -22.97 20.13
N PRO A 139 22.74 -23.27 21.32
CA PRO A 139 22.85 -22.29 22.41
C PRO A 139 23.77 -21.12 22.04
N GLU A 140 24.67 -21.27 21.06
CA GLU A 140 25.50 -20.19 20.53
C GLU A 140 24.72 -18.99 19.96
N HIS A 141 23.45 -19.19 19.60
CA HIS A 141 22.60 -18.17 18.97
C HIS A 141 21.60 -17.50 19.93
N ALA A 142 21.64 -17.84 21.23
CA ALA A 142 20.69 -17.33 22.23
C ALA A 142 20.69 -15.80 22.42
N GLY A 143 21.81 -15.13 22.07
CA GLY A 143 21.98 -13.68 22.24
C GLY A 143 21.79 -12.86 20.95
N TYR A 144 21.31 -13.46 19.87
CA TYR A 144 21.15 -12.77 18.59
C TYR A 144 19.92 -11.85 18.57
N ASP A 145 19.98 -10.81 17.74
CA ASP A 145 18.80 -10.01 17.42
C ASP A 145 17.81 -10.82 16.57
N GLU A 146 16.56 -10.36 16.49
CA GLU A 146 15.48 -11.11 15.82
C GLU A 146 15.85 -11.44 14.36
N ASN A 147 16.49 -10.52 13.66
CA ASN A 147 16.90 -10.71 12.27
C ASN A 147 18.04 -11.73 12.12
N ALA A 148 19.13 -11.61 12.91
CA ALA A 148 20.22 -12.58 12.86
C ALA A 148 19.75 -13.97 13.32
N MET A 149 18.83 -14.03 14.30
CA MET A 149 18.20 -15.28 14.72
C MET A 149 17.36 -15.90 13.60
N MET A 150 16.57 -15.11 12.86
CA MET A 150 15.81 -15.59 11.70
C MET A 150 16.74 -16.12 10.60
N ILE A 151 17.82 -15.41 10.29
CA ILE A 151 18.82 -15.84 9.30
C ILE A 151 19.47 -17.16 9.71
N ALA A 152 19.87 -17.29 10.98
CA ALA A 152 20.47 -18.51 11.51
C ALA A 152 19.50 -19.70 11.44
N ARG A 153 18.22 -19.50 11.80
CA ARG A 153 17.16 -20.52 11.72
C ARG A 153 16.92 -20.98 10.28
N ILE A 154 16.86 -20.05 9.31
CA ILE A 154 16.71 -20.39 7.89
C ILE A 154 17.95 -21.16 7.39
N GLY A 155 19.15 -20.78 7.83
CA GLY A 155 20.39 -21.47 7.51
C GLY A 155 20.41 -22.92 8.01
N HIS A 156 19.94 -23.15 9.23
CA HIS A 156 19.80 -24.48 9.81
C HIS A 156 18.80 -25.34 9.02
N GLU A 157 17.58 -24.85 8.79
CA GLU A 157 16.55 -25.56 8.03
C GLU A 157 17.05 -25.95 6.62
N ARG A 158 17.80 -25.04 5.98
CA ARG A 158 18.42 -25.31 4.68
C ARG A 158 19.42 -26.47 4.78
N ALA A 159 20.31 -26.44 5.75
CA ALA A 159 21.31 -27.49 5.93
C ALA A 159 20.67 -28.86 6.22
N GLU A 160 19.63 -28.89 7.05
CA GLU A 160 18.86 -30.11 7.33
C GLU A 160 18.19 -30.65 6.06
N ARG A 161 17.53 -29.80 5.26
CA ARG A 161 16.91 -30.24 4.01
C ARG A 161 17.92 -30.74 2.99
N GLU A 162 19.07 -30.09 2.87
CA GLU A 162 20.15 -30.55 2.01
C GLU A 162 20.67 -31.93 2.45
N ALA A 163 20.85 -32.15 3.76
CA ALA A 163 21.26 -33.45 4.29
C ALA A 163 20.20 -34.53 4.07
N LEU A 164 18.91 -34.23 4.27
CA LEU A 164 17.81 -35.17 4.03
C LEU A 164 17.70 -35.54 2.54
N GLU A 165 17.88 -34.59 1.63
CA GLU A 165 17.86 -34.88 0.19
C GLU A 165 19.07 -35.73 -0.22
N GLN A 166 20.26 -35.49 0.34
CA GLN A 166 21.42 -36.36 0.11
C GLN A 166 21.16 -37.79 0.59
N GLN A 167 20.62 -37.96 1.80
CA GLN A 167 20.25 -39.28 2.31
C GLN A 167 19.18 -39.96 1.45
N ARG A 168 18.18 -39.20 0.98
CA ARG A 168 17.16 -39.71 0.06
C ARG A 168 17.79 -40.22 -1.22
N LEU A 169 18.70 -39.46 -1.84
CA LEU A 169 19.39 -39.86 -3.06
C LEU A 169 20.24 -41.12 -2.85
N GLU A 170 20.97 -41.21 -1.74
CA GLU A 170 21.71 -42.41 -1.38
C GLU A 170 20.80 -43.63 -1.21
N LEU A 171 19.69 -43.49 -0.48
CA LEU A 171 18.74 -44.58 -0.25
C LEU A 171 18.07 -45.02 -1.56
N VAL A 172 17.73 -44.08 -2.44
CA VAL A 172 17.21 -44.37 -3.78
C VAL A 172 18.24 -45.14 -4.60
N GLY A 173 19.52 -44.74 -4.57
CA GLY A 173 20.60 -45.46 -5.22
C GLY A 173 20.78 -46.88 -4.69
N ARG A 174 20.78 -47.06 -3.35
CA ARG A 174 20.85 -48.38 -2.70
C ARG A 174 19.65 -49.25 -3.09
N LYS A 175 18.45 -48.69 -3.11
CA LYS A 175 17.22 -49.38 -3.54
C LYS A 175 17.35 -49.86 -4.99
N GLN A 176 17.80 -49.01 -5.91
CA GLN A 176 17.99 -49.38 -7.32
C GLN A 176 19.03 -50.50 -7.47
N LYS A 177 20.15 -50.43 -6.73
CA LYS A 177 21.17 -51.48 -6.71
C LYS A 177 20.60 -52.82 -6.23
N LEU A 178 19.85 -52.83 -5.13
CA LEU A 178 19.21 -54.04 -4.61
C LEU A 178 18.18 -54.61 -5.58
N ILE A 179 17.42 -53.77 -6.29
CA ILE A 179 16.48 -54.22 -7.33
C ILE A 179 17.23 -54.90 -8.48
N ALA A 180 18.35 -54.32 -8.93
CA ALA A 180 19.18 -54.92 -9.98
C ALA A 180 19.80 -56.26 -9.53
N ASP A 181 20.32 -56.33 -8.30
CA ASP A 181 20.88 -57.56 -7.73
C ASP A 181 19.80 -58.65 -7.57
N ASN A 182 18.59 -58.29 -7.12
CA ASN A 182 17.47 -59.22 -7.04
C ASN A 182 17.07 -59.74 -8.42
N LYS A 183 17.01 -58.85 -9.42
CA LYS A 183 16.70 -59.24 -10.80
C LYS A 183 17.75 -60.22 -11.33
N LYS A 184 19.04 -59.91 -11.16
CA LYS A 184 20.13 -60.80 -11.56
C LYS A 184 20.04 -62.16 -10.88
N ARG A 185 19.82 -62.22 -9.55
CA ARG A 185 19.64 -63.49 -8.84
C ARG A 185 18.42 -64.28 -9.31
N LYS A 186 17.32 -63.60 -9.65
CA LYS A 186 16.14 -64.26 -10.26
C LYS A 186 16.47 -64.85 -11.62
N ASP A 187 17.20 -64.11 -12.46
CA ASP A 187 17.64 -64.58 -13.76
C ASP A 187 18.62 -65.77 -13.63
N ASP A 188 19.54 -65.72 -12.66
CA ASP A 188 20.47 -66.81 -12.34
C ASP A 188 19.74 -68.06 -11.83
N LEU A 189 18.75 -67.92 -10.95
CA LEU A 189 17.89 -69.03 -10.49
C LEU A 189 17.09 -69.64 -11.64
N ALA A 190 16.50 -68.81 -12.50
CA ALA A 190 15.77 -69.28 -13.66
C ALA A 190 16.68 -70.03 -14.66
N ASN A 191 17.96 -69.69 -14.73
CA ASN A 191 18.94 -70.45 -15.51
C ASN A 191 19.31 -71.77 -14.84
N LEU A 192 19.50 -71.80 -13.53
CA LEU A 192 19.74 -73.03 -12.78
C LEU A 192 18.56 -74.01 -12.88
N ASP A 193 17.32 -73.52 -12.80
CA ASP A 193 16.12 -74.33 -12.99
C ASP A 193 16.12 -75.00 -14.37
N LYS A 194 16.46 -74.26 -15.43
CA LYS A 194 16.61 -74.83 -16.78
C LYS A 194 17.71 -75.87 -16.87
N ASP A 195 18.83 -75.65 -16.18
CA ASP A 195 19.93 -76.61 -16.20
C ASP A 195 19.62 -77.88 -15.38
N LEU A 196 18.82 -77.75 -14.30
CA LEU A 196 18.28 -78.89 -13.57
C LEU A 196 17.25 -79.68 -14.39
N GLU A 197 16.34 -79.01 -15.10
CA GLU A 197 15.42 -79.67 -16.04
C GLU A 197 16.19 -80.52 -17.06
N LYS A 198 17.23 -79.94 -17.68
CA LYS A 198 18.12 -80.69 -18.59
C LYS A 198 18.83 -81.85 -17.89
N PHE A 199 19.26 -81.68 -16.64
CA PHE A 199 19.93 -82.74 -15.90
C PHE A 199 18.97 -83.90 -15.57
N ILE A 200 17.73 -83.59 -15.19
CA ILE A 200 16.67 -84.58 -14.96
C ILE A 200 16.34 -85.33 -16.26
N ASP A 201 16.24 -84.63 -17.39
CA ASP A 201 16.01 -85.28 -18.68
C ASP A 201 17.14 -86.24 -19.10
N VAL A 202 18.38 -85.93 -18.71
CA VAL A 202 19.56 -86.78 -18.96
C VAL A 202 19.71 -87.88 -17.91
N CYS A 203 19.05 -87.77 -16.75
CA CYS A 203 19.11 -88.75 -15.66
C CYS A 203 17.88 -89.68 -15.71
N PRO A 204 18.01 -90.93 -16.22
CA PRO A 204 16.90 -91.86 -16.26
C PRO A 204 16.38 -92.19 -14.84
N PRO A 205 15.08 -92.50 -14.68
CA PRO A 205 14.52 -92.80 -13.37
C PRO A 205 15.25 -93.97 -12.71
N PRO A 206 15.44 -93.97 -11.37
CA PRO A 206 16.01 -95.13 -10.70
C PRO A 206 15.11 -96.34 -10.95
N SER A 207 15.66 -97.35 -11.61
CA SER A 207 15.03 -98.66 -11.75
C SER A 207 14.76 -99.27 -10.36
N PRO A 208 13.72 -100.10 -10.18
CA PRO A 208 13.22 -100.55 -8.88
C PRO A 208 14.13 -101.55 -8.13
N SER A 209 15.44 -101.51 -8.36
CA SER A 209 16.41 -102.39 -7.69
C SER A 209 17.73 -101.68 -7.44
N PHE A 210 17.79 -100.84 -6.41
CA PHE A 210 19.05 -100.43 -5.80
C PHE A 210 19.06 -100.84 -4.32
N SER A 211 19.32 -102.12 -4.08
CA SER A 211 19.74 -102.62 -2.77
C SER A 211 21.25 -102.51 -2.65
N VAL A 212 21.75 -101.95 -1.54
CA VAL A 212 23.15 -102.07 -1.15
C VAL A 212 23.42 -103.54 -0.80
N GLY A 213 24.11 -104.25 -1.69
CA GLY A 213 24.54 -105.63 -1.52
C GLY A 213 25.26 -106.12 -2.78
N GLY A 214 26.56 -106.40 -2.67
CA GLY A 214 27.53 -106.57 -3.75
C GLY A 214 27.12 -107.41 -4.97
N VAL A 215 27.59 -107.01 -6.15
CA VAL A 215 28.39 -107.79 -7.12
C VAL A 215 28.78 -106.88 -8.29
N ARG A 216 30.01 -107.10 -8.75
CA ARG A 216 30.78 -106.40 -9.79
C ARG A 216 30.21 -106.63 -11.19
N VAL A 217 30.01 -105.56 -11.98
CA VAL A 217 30.06 -105.61 -13.45
C VAL A 217 30.75 -104.36 -13.98
N THR A 218 31.95 -104.57 -14.50
CA THR A 218 32.61 -103.74 -15.51
C THR A 218 31.81 -103.81 -16.82
N ILE A 219 31.47 -102.65 -17.41
CA ILE A 219 31.62 -102.35 -18.83
C ILE A 219 31.75 -100.83 -18.93
N ALA A 220 32.90 -100.41 -19.44
CA ALA A 220 33.12 -99.07 -19.96
C ALA A 220 32.27 -98.92 -21.22
N ASP A 221 31.33 -97.99 -21.22
CA ASP A 221 30.65 -97.51 -22.43
C ASP A 221 31.26 -96.15 -22.81
N PRO A 222 32.04 -96.06 -23.91
CA PRO A 222 32.71 -94.82 -24.32
C PRO A 222 31.79 -93.84 -25.08
N SER A 223 30.47 -93.98 -24.98
CA SER A 223 29.49 -93.24 -25.79
C SER A 223 28.53 -92.37 -24.97
N ILE A 224 28.69 -92.27 -23.65
CA ILE A 224 27.92 -91.34 -22.82
C ILE A 224 28.71 -90.05 -22.67
N GLN A 225 28.44 -89.07 -23.54
CA GLN A 225 28.98 -87.72 -23.42
C GLN A 225 28.38 -87.04 -22.18
N ALA A 226 29.15 -87.06 -21.08
CA ALA A 226 28.89 -86.17 -19.95
C ALA A 226 29.01 -84.71 -20.41
N ALA A 227 28.15 -83.85 -19.86
CA ALA A 227 28.20 -82.41 -20.11
C ALA A 227 29.59 -81.83 -19.72
N LYS A 228 30.15 -80.98 -20.60
CA LYS A 228 31.51 -80.41 -20.52
C LYS A 228 31.98 -79.91 -19.13
N PRO A 229 31.14 -79.33 -18.24
CA PRO A 229 31.62 -78.89 -16.93
C PRO A 229 32.09 -80.01 -16.00
N ILE A 230 31.58 -81.24 -16.17
CA ILE A 230 31.91 -82.39 -15.32
C ILE A 230 33.26 -83.03 -15.74
N GLN A 231 33.61 -82.94 -17.03
CA GLN A 231 34.91 -83.42 -17.53
C GLN A 231 36.08 -82.57 -17.01
N GLU A 232 35.94 -81.23 -16.96
CA GLU A 232 36.99 -80.34 -16.45
C GLU A 232 37.24 -80.47 -14.94
N LEU A 233 36.22 -80.87 -14.15
CA LEU A 233 36.37 -81.14 -12.72
C LEU A 233 37.10 -82.47 -12.45
N PHE A 234 36.95 -83.45 -13.33
CA PHE A 234 37.62 -84.74 -13.22
C PHE A 234 39.09 -84.69 -13.67
N GLU A 235 39.43 -83.86 -14.67
CA GLU A 235 40.82 -83.68 -15.13
C GLU A 235 41.70 -82.87 -14.17
N LYS A 236 41.13 -82.11 -13.23
CA LYS A 236 41.90 -81.32 -12.24
C LYS A 236 42.19 -82.04 -10.93
N VAL A 237 41.72 -83.28 -10.75
CA VAL A 237 41.87 -84.07 -9.51
C VAL A 237 42.79 -85.30 -9.70
N VAL A 238 43.46 -85.40 -10.85
CA VAL A 238 44.59 -86.33 -11.08
C VAL A 238 45.83 -85.49 -11.39
#